data_AF-A0A8A5L602-F1
#
_entry.id   AF-A0A8A5L602-F1
#
_cell.length_a   1.000
_cell.length_b   1.000
_cell.length_c   1.000
_cell.angle_alpha   90.00
_cell.angle_beta   90.00
_cell.angle_gamma   90.00
#
_symmetry.space_group_name_H-M   'P 1'
#
loop_
_entity.id
_entity.type
_entity.pdbx_description
1 polymer ?
#
loop_
_entity_poly.entity_id
_entity_poly.type
_entity_poly.pdbx_seq_one_letter_code
_entity_poly.pdbx_strand_id
1 'polypeptide(L)'
;MFFKKKNYFLNLCLFMMMLGVCMGMNSNAWLMMWLSMEITLMFFLPLLMLNKSMSESFSCLKYFIFQCLGSIFFILGSFDLFFFNTFGLILKLGVFPNHFWMLSVSKGLNWFNFFLFMSVQKILPLLFICFSLKFIFFNFIILLFFNSLVGNLGSINQMMFSSILNYLNWTKSLNLYMMFKY
;
A
#
# COMPACT_ATOMS: atom_id res chain seq x y z
N MET A 1 6.10 -31.47 12.47
CA MET A 1 5.22 -30.60 13.32
C MET A 1 5.47 -29.10 13.07
N PHE A 2 6.73 -28.64 12.97
CA PHE A 2 7.07 -27.24 12.70
C PHE A 2 6.53 -26.68 11.37
N PHE A 3 6.63 -27.43 10.27
CA PHE A 3 6.05 -26.99 8.98
C PHE A 3 4.53 -26.82 9.01
N LYS A 4 3.81 -27.73 9.69
CA LYS A 4 2.36 -27.59 9.90
C LYS A 4 2.05 -26.32 10.72
N LYS A 5 2.77 -26.07 11.82
CA LYS A 5 2.61 -24.86 12.63
C LYS A 5 2.88 -23.57 11.83
N LYS A 6 3.90 -23.55 10.97
CA LYS A 6 4.21 -22.41 10.08
C LYS A 6 3.04 -22.13 9.13
N ASN A 7 2.43 -23.16 8.55
CA ASN A 7 1.29 -23.00 7.64
C ASN A 7 0.01 -22.51 8.35
N TYR A 8 -0.27 -22.98 9.58
CA TYR A 8 -1.41 -22.45 10.35
C TYR A 8 -1.23 -20.97 10.68
N PHE A 9 -0.02 -20.57 11.08
CA PHE A 9 0.29 -19.16 11.34
C PHE A 9 0.11 -18.29 10.09
N LEU A 10 0.61 -18.76 8.94
CA LEU A 10 0.41 -18.12 7.63
C LEU A 10 -1.08 -17.88 7.33
N ASN A 11 -1.90 -18.92 7.48
CA ASN A 11 -3.33 -18.84 7.20
C ASN A 11 -4.06 -17.89 8.17
N LEU A 12 -3.66 -17.87 9.44
CA LEU A 12 -4.18 -16.92 10.43
C LEU A 12 -3.86 -15.47 10.02
N CYS A 13 -2.61 -15.17 9.66
CA CYS A 13 -2.24 -13.83 9.21
C CYS A 13 -3.02 -13.39 7.97
N LEU A 14 -3.18 -14.27 6.97
CA LEU A 14 -3.95 -13.98 5.76
C LEU A 14 -5.43 -13.70 6.09
N PHE A 15 -6.02 -14.51 6.96
CA PHE A 15 -7.41 -14.31 7.38
C PHE A 15 -7.62 -12.96 8.09
N MET A 16 -6.74 -12.62 9.04
CA MET A 16 -6.82 -11.35 9.76
C MET A 16 -6.57 -10.15 8.84
N MET A 17 -5.71 -10.30 7.83
CA MET A 17 -5.49 -9.27 6.82
C MET A 17 -6.75 -9.04 5.97
N MET A 18 -7.43 -10.10 5.53
CA MET A 18 -8.69 -9.96 4.79
C MET A 18 -9.81 -9.36 5.66
N LEU A 19 -9.88 -9.74 6.94
CA LEU A 19 -10.78 -9.10 7.90
C LEU A 19 -10.53 -7.60 8.03
N GLY A 20 -9.27 -7.18 8.11
CA GLY A 20 -8.91 -5.76 8.11
C GLY A 20 -9.43 -5.01 6.88
N VAL A 21 -9.29 -5.61 5.68
CA VAL A 21 -9.84 -5.03 4.45
C VAL A 21 -11.37 -4.92 4.50
N CYS A 22 -12.07 -5.98 4.91
CA CYS A 22 -13.53 -5.96 5.04
C CYS A 22 -14.02 -4.89 6.05
N MET A 23 -13.32 -4.75 7.18
CA MET A 23 -13.63 -3.71 8.16
C MET A 23 -13.48 -2.31 7.58
N GLY A 24 -12.42 -2.07 6.80
CA GLY A 24 -12.19 -0.77 6.19
C GLY A 24 -13.19 -0.41 5.10
N MET A 25 -13.64 -1.39 4.29
CA MET A 25 -14.68 -1.18 3.29
C MET A 25 -16.01 -0.70 3.88
N ASN A 26 -16.36 -1.18 5.08
CA ASN A 26 -17.61 -0.84 5.75
C ASN A 26 -17.49 0.35 6.70
N SER A 27 -16.33 0.99 6.77
CA SER A 27 -16.06 2.04 7.76
C SER A 27 -16.47 3.43 7.30
N ASN A 28 -17.26 4.12 8.12
CA ASN A 28 -17.68 5.51 7.87
C ASN A 28 -16.86 6.54 8.67
N ALA A 29 -16.32 6.16 9.82
CA ALA A 29 -15.55 7.05 10.68
C ALA A 29 -14.05 7.01 10.33
N TRP A 30 -13.40 8.18 10.31
CA TRP A 30 -11.95 8.30 10.04
C TRP A 30 -11.09 7.39 10.90
N LEU A 31 -11.38 7.28 12.20
CA LEU A 31 -10.63 6.42 13.11
C LEU A 31 -10.79 4.93 12.77
N MET A 32 -11.97 4.50 12.31
CA MET A 32 -12.19 3.12 11.90
C MET A 32 -11.48 2.81 10.56
N MET A 33 -11.45 3.77 9.64
CA MET A 33 -10.62 3.68 8.43
C MET A 33 -9.15 3.50 8.79
N TRP A 34 -8.64 4.29 9.73
CA TRP A 34 -7.26 4.17 10.21
C TRP A 34 -6.99 2.79 10.84
N LEU A 35 -7.83 2.36 11.78
CA LEU A 35 -7.72 1.06 12.44
C LEU A 35 -7.68 -0.09 11.42
N SER A 36 -8.51 -0.03 10.38
CA SER A 36 -8.52 -1.06 9.34
C SER A 36 -7.17 -1.18 8.61
N MET A 37 -6.51 -0.04 8.32
CA MET A 37 -5.17 -0.02 7.71
C MET A 37 -4.08 -0.52 8.66
N GLU A 38 -4.24 -0.30 9.96
CA GLU A 38 -3.28 -0.79 10.96
C GLU A 38 -3.38 -2.30 11.12
N ILE A 39 -4.60 -2.86 11.12
CA ILE A 39 -4.81 -4.31 11.15
C ILE A 39 -4.15 -4.95 9.91
N THR A 40 -4.37 -4.41 8.70
CA THR A 40 -3.73 -4.97 7.51
C THR A 40 -2.21 -4.86 7.53
N LEU A 41 -1.65 -3.82 8.15
CA LEU A 41 -0.21 -3.66 8.33
C LEU A 41 0.34 -4.68 9.33
N MET A 42 -0.26 -4.79 10.52
CA MET A 42 0.25 -5.63 11.60
C MET A 42 0.24 -7.11 11.23
N PHE A 43 -0.71 -7.56 10.41
CA PHE A 43 -0.75 -8.94 9.93
C PHE A 43 0.06 -9.19 8.66
N PHE A 44 0.49 -8.13 7.95
CA PHE A 44 1.40 -8.24 6.82
C PHE A 44 2.87 -8.33 7.24
N LEU A 45 3.29 -7.62 8.29
CA LEU A 45 4.70 -7.67 8.76
C LEU A 45 5.18 -9.10 9.09
N PRO A 46 4.41 -9.95 9.80
CA PRO A 46 4.83 -11.32 10.08
C PRO A 46 4.95 -12.16 8.80
N LEU A 47 4.09 -11.93 7.80
CA LEU A 47 4.16 -12.61 6.50
C LEU A 47 5.47 -12.29 5.77
N LEU A 48 5.96 -11.06 5.88
CA LEU A 48 7.23 -10.63 5.30
C LEU A 48 8.44 -11.32 5.94
N MET A 49 8.40 -11.58 7.24
CA MET A 49 9.55 -12.11 8.01
C MET A 49 9.67 -13.65 7.99
N LEU A 50 8.78 -14.37 7.31
CA LEU A 50 8.69 -15.84 7.41
C LEU A 50 9.92 -16.61 6.92
N ASN A 51 10.61 -16.10 5.91
CA ASN A 51 11.74 -16.78 5.28
C ASN A 51 13.09 -16.28 5.80
N LYS A 52 13.08 -15.33 6.75
CA LYS A 52 14.23 -14.83 7.53
C LYS A 52 15.44 -14.40 6.69
N SER A 53 15.29 -14.16 5.39
CA SER A 53 16.39 -13.69 4.57
C SER A 53 16.73 -12.25 4.95
N MET A 54 18.01 -11.87 4.86
CA MET A 54 18.44 -10.49 5.14
C MET A 54 17.72 -9.48 4.25
N SER A 55 17.49 -9.81 2.97
CA SER A 55 16.79 -8.90 2.04
C SER A 55 15.32 -8.68 2.41
N GLU A 56 14.61 -9.71 2.86
CA GLU A 56 13.22 -9.60 3.30
C GLU A 56 13.10 -8.82 4.60
N SER A 57 14.02 -9.00 5.55
CA SER A 57 13.99 -8.27 6.81
C SER A 57 14.24 -6.77 6.62
N PHE A 58 15.19 -6.39 5.76
CA PHE A 58 15.39 -4.99 5.39
C PHE A 58 14.17 -4.39 4.66
N SER A 59 13.53 -5.17 3.80
CA SER A 59 12.32 -4.73 3.08
C SER A 59 11.13 -4.56 4.03
N CYS A 60 10.99 -5.45 5.00
CA CYS A 60 9.97 -5.36 6.05
C CYS A 60 10.16 -4.11 6.92
N LEU A 61 11.40 -3.78 7.31
CA LEU A 61 11.70 -2.57 8.09
C LEU A 61 11.36 -1.29 7.29
N LYS A 62 11.76 -1.24 6.01
CA LYS A 62 11.40 -0.10 5.13
C LYS A 62 9.88 0.02 4.99
N TYR A 63 9.17 -1.09 4.78
CA TYR A 63 7.72 -1.10 4.70
C TYR A 63 7.07 -0.53 5.97
N PHE A 64 7.51 -1.00 7.13
CA PHE A 64 6.99 -0.55 8.42
C PHE A 64 7.15 0.96 8.61
N ILE A 65 8.35 1.50 8.38
CA ILE A 65 8.65 2.92 8.61
C ILE A 65 7.76 3.82 7.75
N PHE A 66 7.69 3.57 6.43
CA PHE A 66 6.89 4.42 5.54
C PHE A 66 5.38 4.32 5.80
N GLN A 67 4.90 3.14 6.19
CA GLN A 67 3.49 2.96 6.52
C GLN A 67 3.10 3.62 7.85
N CYS A 68 3.96 3.57 8.87
CA CYS A 68 3.77 4.30 10.13
C CYS A 68 3.78 5.82 9.89
N LEU A 69 4.70 6.33 9.08
CA LEU A 69 4.70 7.74 8.70
C LEU A 69 3.41 8.15 8.00
N GLY A 70 2.95 7.33 7.04
CA GLY A 70 1.68 7.55 6.36
C GLY A 70 0.47 7.49 7.31
N SER A 71 0.48 6.62 8.33
CA SER A 71 -0.62 6.50 9.29
C SER A 71 -0.69 7.71 10.23
N ILE A 72 0.45 8.27 10.62
CA ILE A 72 0.53 9.52 11.40
C ILE A 72 -0.08 10.68 10.61
N PHE A 73 0.32 10.88 9.35
CA PHE A 73 -0.26 11.94 8.52
C PHE A 73 -1.76 11.77 8.29
N PHE A 74 -2.23 10.53 8.17
CA PHE A 74 -3.66 10.24 8.04
C PHE A 74 -4.46 10.69 9.27
N ILE A 75 -4.04 10.31 10.47
CA ILE A 75 -4.72 10.73 11.72
C ILE A 75 -4.63 12.24 11.90
N LEU A 76 -3.46 12.84 11.68
CA LEU A 76 -3.29 14.30 11.80
C LEU A 76 -4.26 15.04 10.88
N GLY A 77 -4.50 14.51 9.68
CA GLY A 77 -5.45 15.09 8.75
C GLY A 77 -6.92 14.97 9.16
N SER A 78 -7.27 14.10 10.12
CA SER A 78 -8.63 13.98 10.65
C SER A 78 -9.01 15.12 11.61
N PHE A 79 -8.04 15.81 12.20
CA PHE A 79 -8.24 16.85 13.20
C PHE A 79 -8.43 18.26 12.64
N ASP A 80 -8.40 18.47 11.31
CA ASP A 80 -8.86 19.66 10.54
C ASP A 80 -8.05 19.88 9.25
N LEU A 81 -6.97 19.12 9.04
CA LEU A 81 -6.06 19.31 7.93
C LEU A 81 -6.26 18.25 6.84
N PHE A 82 -7.36 18.35 6.10
CA PHE A 82 -7.71 17.41 5.02
C PHE A 82 -6.57 17.18 4.01
N PHE A 83 -5.70 18.16 3.79
CA PHE A 83 -4.49 17.99 2.98
C PHE A 83 -3.55 16.91 3.52
N PHE A 84 -3.25 16.91 4.82
CA PHE A 84 -2.37 15.89 5.42
C PHE A 84 -2.95 14.48 5.33
N ASN A 85 -4.28 14.37 5.34
CA ASN A 85 -4.97 13.10 5.15
C ASN A 85 -4.65 12.50 3.78
N THR A 86 -4.86 13.29 2.71
CA THR A 86 -4.52 12.85 1.35
C THR A 86 -3.03 12.59 1.16
N PHE A 87 -2.17 13.39 1.80
CA PHE A 87 -0.72 13.19 1.74
C PHE A 87 -0.29 11.88 2.40
N GLY A 88 -0.89 11.54 3.55
CA GLY A 88 -0.67 10.27 4.24
C GLY A 88 -1.10 9.06 3.39
N LEU A 89 -2.23 9.15 2.70
CA LEU A 89 -2.69 8.08 1.80
C LEU A 89 -1.81 7.92 0.55
N ILE A 90 -1.36 9.02 -0.05
CA ILE A 90 -0.41 9.04 -1.19
C ILE A 90 0.93 8.39 -0.77
N LEU A 91 1.42 8.71 0.43
CA LEU A 91 2.60 8.08 1.03
C LEU A 91 2.40 6.56 1.17
N LYS A 92 1.28 6.11 1.75
CA LYS A 92 0.97 4.68 1.93
C LYS A 92 0.86 3.89 0.61
N LEU A 93 0.38 4.53 -0.45
CA LEU A 93 0.33 3.92 -1.79
C LEU A 93 1.67 3.95 -2.54
N GLY A 94 2.61 4.78 -2.11
CA GLY A 94 3.87 5.00 -2.83
C GLY A 94 3.68 5.71 -4.16
N VAL A 95 2.73 6.64 -4.24
CA VAL A 95 2.48 7.47 -5.44
C VAL A 95 3.55 8.56 -5.55
N PHE A 96 3.81 9.06 -6.76
CA PHE A 96 4.75 10.16 -7.00
C PHE A 96 4.43 11.36 -6.06
N PRO A 97 5.44 11.99 -5.43
CA PRO A 97 6.89 11.78 -5.54
C PRO A 97 7.44 10.61 -4.70
N ASN A 98 6.66 10.07 -3.77
CA ASN A 98 7.10 9.14 -2.72
C ASN A 98 7.12 7.67 -3.18
N HIS A 99 7.59 7.38 -4.39
CA HIS A 99 7.50 6.06 -5.02
C HIS A 99 8.73 5.16 -4.78
N PHE A 100 9.85 5.76 -4.40
CA PHE A 100 11.13 5.05 -4.24
C PHE A 100 11.10 3.95 -3.17
N TRP A 101 10.36 4.16 -2.07
CA TRP A 101 10.30 3.17 -1.01
C TRP A 101 9.62 1.88 -1.47
N MET A 102 8.51 1.99 -2.21
CA MET A 102 7.77 0.86 -2.77
C MET A 102 8.66 0.01 -3.70
N LEU A 103 9.45 0.67 -4.54
CA LEU A 103 10.40 0.01 -5.46
C LEU A 103 11.53 -0.71 -4.72
N SER A 104 12.00 -0.14 -3.62
CA SER A 104 13.05 -0.75 -2.81
C SER A 104 12.54 -1.97 -2.03
N VAL A 105 11.31 -1.90 -1.50
CA VAL A 105 10.68 -3.00 -0.73
C VAL A 105 10.43 -4.18 -1.64
N SER A 106 9.76 -3.93 -2.76
CA SER A 106 9.36 -4.97 -3.72
C SER A 106 10.52 -5.79 -4.32
N LYS A 107 11.72 -5.22 -4.45
CA LYS A 107 12.91 -5.97 -4.91
C LYS A 107 13.39 -7.02 -3.91
N GLY A 108 13.11 -6.84 -2.62
CA GLY A 108 13.52 -7.78 -1.57
C GLY A 108 12.41 -8.72 -1.10
N LEU A 109 11.26 -8.78 -1.79
CA LEU A 109 10.15 -9.67 -1.45
C LEU A 109 10.14 -10.94 -2.32
N ASN A 110 9.76 -12.07 -1.73
CA ASN A 110 9.36 -13.26 -2.50
C ASN A 110 8.09 -13.00 -3.30
N TRP A 111 7.90 -13.76 -4.38
CA TRP A 111 6.75 -13.66 -5.29
C TRP A 111 5.38 -13.64 -4.60
N PHE A 112 5.15 -14.50 -3.60
CA PHE A 112 3.87 -14.53 -2.89
C PHE A 112 3.63 -13.24 -2.08
N ASN A 113 4.62 -12.81 -1.31
CA ASN A 113 4.54 -11.58 -0.51
C ASN A 113 4.46 -10.33 -1.41
N PHE A 114 5.15 -10.36 -2.55
CA PHE A 114 5.07 -9.35 -3.58
C PHE A 114 3.65 -9.22 -4.16
N PHE A 115 3.00 -10.36 -4.47
CA PHE A 115 1.63 -10.35 -4.97
C PHE A 115 0.65 -9.73 -3.95
N LEU A 116 0.75 -10.13 -2.68
CA LEU A 116 -0.07 -9.56 -1.60
C LEU A 116 0.20 -8.06 -1.38
N PHE A 117 1.46 -7.65 -1.46
CA PHE A 117 1.86 -6.24 -1.38
C PHE A 117 1.24 -5.39 -2.49
N MET A 118 1.23 -5.91 -3.73
CA MET A 118 0.73 -5.17 -4.89
C MET A 118 -0.80 -5.17 -5.01
N SER A 119 -1.49 -6.15 -4.40
CA SER A 119 -2.95 -6.28 -4.46
C SER A 119 -3.62 -5.80 -3.16
N VAL A 120 -3.57 -6.64 -2.12
CA VAL A 120 -4.37 -6.47 -0.89
C VAL A 120 -4.04 -5.17 -0.16
N GLN A 121 -2.76 -4.83 -0.02
CA GLN A 121 -2.33 -3.62 0.71
C GLN A 121 -2.73 -2.31 0.01
N LYS A 122 -3.02 -2.34 -1.30
CA LYS A 122 -3.45 -1.15 -2.04
C LYS A 122 -4.95 -0.88 -1.98
N ILE A 123 -5.77 -1.87 -1.60
CA ILE A 123 -7.24 -1.76 -1.63
C ILE A 123 -7.73 -0.65 -0.70
N LEU A 124 -7.33 -0.67 0.58
CA LEU A 124 -7.82 0.29 1.58
C LEU A 124 -7.39 1.74 1.29
N PRO A 125 -6.10 2.05 1.02
CA PRO A 125 -5.74 3.43 0.73
C PRO A 125 -6.41 3.96 -0.55
N LEU A 126 -6.63 3.12 -1.57
CA LEU A 126 -7.38 3.52 -2.78
C LEU A 126 -8.85 3.84 -2.45
N LEU A 127 -9.51 3.05 -1.60
CA LEU A 127 -10.89 3.31 -1.18
C LEU A 127 -11.03 4.61 -0.38
N PHE A 128 -10.07 4.92 0.50
CA PHE A 128 -10.10 6.16 1.30
C PHE A 128 -9.71 7.39 0.49
N ILE A 129 -8.85 7.21 -0.51
CA ILE A 129 -8.70 8.13 -1.64
C ILE A 129 -9.93 8.02 -2.57
N CYS A 130 -11.08 7.48 -2.22
CA CYS A 130 -12.30 7.74 -3.00
C CYS A 130 -13.19 8.69 -2.22
N PHE A 131 -13.35 8.40 -0.93
CA PHE A 131 -14.16 9.20 -0.02
C PHE A 131 -13.64 10.64 0.16
N SER A 132 -12.32 10.87 0.11
CA SER A 132 -11.73 12.19 0.32
C SER A 132 -11.77 13.15 -0.89
N LEU A 133 -12.16 12.72 -2.09
CA LEU A 133 -11.99 13.55 -3.32
C LEU A 133 -13.05 14.59 -3.59
N LYS A 134 -14.12 14.69 -2.80
CA LYS A 134 -15.06 15.81 -2.97
C LYS A 134 -14.37 17.17 -2.81
N PHE A 135 -13.22 17.26 -2.12
CA PHE A 135 -12.51 18.52 -1.87
C PHE A 135 -11.23 18.75 -2.69
N ILE A 136 -10.59 17.72 -3.29
CA ILE A 136 -9.19 17.82 -3.78
C ILE A 136 -9.04 17.30 -5.24
N PHE A 137 -10.13 17.29 -6.00
CA PHE A 137 -10.21 16.65 -7.32
C PHE A 137 -9.11 17.11 -8.31
N PHE A 138 -8.83 18.41 -8.39
CA PHE A 138 -7.84 18.96 -9.33
C PHE A 138 -6.40 18.55 -9.00
N ASN A 139 -5.99 18.65 -7.73
CA ASN A 139 -4.63 18.26 -7.32
C ASN A 139 -4.40 16.76 -7.52
N PHE A 140 -5.44 15.95 -7.31
CA PHE A 140 -5.35 14.51 -7.54
C PHE A 140 -5.13 14.14 -9.01
N ILE A 141 -5.79 14.82 -9.95
CA ILE A 141 -5.60 14.58 -11.39
C ILE A 141 -4.15 14.86 -11.80
N ILE A 142 -3.56 15.97 -11.33
CA ILE A 142 -2.17 16.32 -11.65
C ILE A 142 -1.21 15.24 -11.15
N LEU A 143 -1.43 14.73 -9.93
CA LEU A 143 -0.63 13.63 -9.37
C LEU A 143 -0.74 12.34 -10.20
N LEU A 144 -1.93 12.01 -10.72
CA LEU A 144 -2.14 10.85 -11.60
C LEU A 144 -1.33 10.96 -12.89
N PHE A 145 -1.32 12.14 -13.52
CA PHE A 145 -0.55 12.38 -14.74
C PHE A 145 0.95 12.18 -14.51
N PHE A 146 1.53 12.83 -13.49
CA PHE A 146 2.95 12.66 -13.19
C PHE A 146 3.31 11.22 -12.79
N ASN A 147 2.42 10.53 -12.06
CA ASN A 147 2.61 9.14 -11.70
C ASN A 147 2.72 8.23 -12.93
N SER A 148 1.86 8.46 -13.95
CA SER A 148 1.89 7.70 -15.20
C SER A 148 3.18 7.94 -15.99
N LEU A 149 3.66 9.18 -16.05
CA LEU A 149 4.87 9.56 -16.76
C LEU A 149 6.12 8.95 -16.13
N VAL A 150 6.29 9.15 -14.81
CA VAL A 150 7.44 8.61 -14.07
C VAL A 150 7.40 7.09 -14.06
N GLY A 151 6.20 6.50 -14.02
CA GLY A 151 6.03 5.05 -14.03
C GLY A 151 6.45 4.42 -15.35
N ASN A 152 6.05 5.02 -16.46
CA ASN A 152 6.42 4.54 -17.80
C ASN A 152 7.90 4.77 -18.10
N LEU A 153 8.49 5.88 -17.67
CA LEU A 153 9.93 6.13 -17.85
C LEU A 153 10.77 5.22 -16.96
N GLY A 154 10.35 4.99 -15.72
CA GLY A 154 11.06 4.15 -14.75
C GLY A 154 11.05 2.66 -15.10
N SER A 155 10.02 2.17 -15.80
CA SER A 155 9.94 0.77 -16.23
C SER A 155 10.94 0.42 -17.34
N ILE A 156 11.19 1.36 -18.26
CA ILE A 156 12.09 1.17 -19.40
C ILE A 156 13.54 0.95 -18.94
N ASN A 157 13.95 1.59 -17.84
CA ASN A 157 15.33 1.61 -17.40
C ASN A 157 15.70 0.50 -16.39
N GLN A 158 14.87 -0.56 -16.25
CA GLN A 158 15.12 -1.61 -15.26
C GLN A 158 15.11 -3.01 -15.86
N MET A 159 16.08 -3.82 -15.46
CA MET A 159 16.29 -5.18 -15.97
C MET A 159 15.58 -6.28 -15.17
N MET A 160 15.11 -6.00 -13.95
CA MET A 160 14.52 -7.03 -13.08
C MET A 160 12.99 -7.10 -13.25
N PHE A 161 12.46 -8.31 -13.48
CA PHE A 161 11.02 -8.54 -13.69
C PHE A 161 10.13 -8.04 -12.54
N SER A 162 10.56 -8.23 -11.28
CA SER A 162 9.80 -7.75 -10.12
C SER A 162 9.69 -6.24 -10.13
N SER A 163 10.76 -5.54 -10.49
CA SER A 163 10.78 -4.09 -10.53
C SER A 163 10.01 -3.53 -11.73
N ILE A 164 10.09 -4.17 -12.91
CA ILE A 164 9.25 -3.84 -14.09
C ILE A 164 7.76 -3.99 -13.76
N LEU A 165 7.36 -5.12 -13.15
CA LEU A 165 5.97 -5.37 -12.76
C LEU A 165 5.46 -4.35 -11.75
N ASN A 166 6.32 -3.85 -10.86
CA ASN A 166 5.93 -2.77 -9.97
C ASN A 166 5.60 -1.50 -10.71
N TYR A 167 6.44 -1.06 -11.65
CA TYR A 167 6.15 0.16 -12.41
C TYR A 167 4.87 0.01 -13.26
N LEU A 168 4.67 -1.15 -13.88
CA LEU A 168 3.46 -1.43 -14.68
C LEU A 168 2.19 -1.55 -13.81
N ASN A 169 2.26 -2.17 -12.64
CA ASN A 169 1.11 -2.26 -11.73
C ASN A 169 0.88 -0.96 -10.96
N TRP A 170 1.92 -0.15 -10.76
CA TRP A 170 1.84 1.16 -10.12
C TRP A 170 1.13 2.18 -11.00
N THR A 171 1.46 2.24 -12.29
CA THR A 171 0.73 3.05 -13.27
C THR A 171 -0.73 2.62 -13.40
N LYS A 172 -1.01 1.31 -13.35
CA LYS A 172 -2.38 0.77 -13.41
C LYS A 172 -3.20 0.96 -12.13
N SER A 173 -2.61 0.85 -10.95
CA SER A 173 -3.34 0.94 -9.67
C SER A 173 -4.04 2.29 -9.46
N LEU A 174 -3.51 3.34 -10.07
CA LEU A 174 -4.08 4.67 -10.04
C LEU A 174 -5.01 4.96 -11.23
N ASN A 175 -4.85 4.28 -12.37
CA ASN A 175 -5.81 4.39 -13.48
C ASN A 175 -7.12 3.63 -13.22
N LEU A 176 -7.09 2.54 -12.43
CA LEU A 176 -8.30 1.85 -11.94
C LEU A 176 -9.24 2.79 -11.18
N TYR A 177 -8.70 3.80 -10.50
CA TYR A 177 -9.49 4.84 -9.84
C TYR A 177 -10.35 5.67 -10.81
N MET A 178 -9.89 5.88 -12.05
CA MET A 178 -10.68 6.57 -13.09
C MET A 178 -11.84 5.71 -13.61
N MET A 179 -11.79 4.38 -13.48
CA MET A 179 -12.88 3.49 -13.88
C MET A 179 -14.03 3.46 -12.87
N PHE A 180 -13.76 3.60 -11.56
CA PHE A 180 -14.81 3.61 -10.52
C PHE A 180 -15.59 4.93 -10.43
N LYS A 181 -15.30 5.89 -11.31
CA LYS A 181 -16.02 7.16 -11.43
C LYS A 181 -17.08 7.18 -12.54
N TYR A 182 -17.25 6.07 -13.25
CA TYR A 182 -18.34 5.85 -14.22
C TYR A 182 -19.22 4.70 -13.77
#